data_AF-A0A383APP4-F1
#
_entry.id   AF-A0A383APP4-F1
#
_cell.length_a   1.000
_cell.length_b   1.000
_cell.length_c   1.000
_cell.angle_alpha   90.00
_cell.angle_beta   90.00
_cell.angle_gamma   90.00
#
_symmetry.space_group_name_H-M   'P 1'
#
loop_
_entity.id
_entity.type
_entity.pdbx_description
1 polymer ?
#
loop_
_entity_poly.entity_id
_entity_poly.type
_entity_poly.pdbx_seq_one_letter_code
_entity_poly.pdbx_strand_id
1 'polypeptide(L)'
;MKLGVIVFFVIVILATCLDFADFSINAGNILHFWDTPSLIIVLGPTIVFAIGAYSWDTYVKTCSIPYGNPENCEQSELVEVNKCLNSMGNMSVVMGIIGTFIGFILILQNLQNIGENLGPALAVAVVTFFYGFLFKALFMFASSKVEKYI
;
A
#
# COMPACT_ATOMS: atom_id res chain seq x y z
N MET A 1 -16.78 -8.54 -6.46
CA MET A 1 -15.34 -8.20 -6.25
C MET A 1 -15.06 -6.71 -6.38
N LYS A 2 -15.39 -6.05 -7.51
CA LYS A 2 -15.23 -4.58 -7.66
C LYS A 2 -15.88 -3.84 -6.49
N LEU A 3 -17.05 -4.29 -6.04
CA LEU A 3 -17.78 -3.68 -4.93
C LEU A 3 -16.97 -3.62 -3.61
N GLY A 4 -16.27 -4.69 -3.22
CA GLY A 4 -15.53 -4.71 -1.95
C GLY A 4 -14.37 -3.72 -1.94
N VAL A 5 -13.59 -3.69 -3.02
CA VAL A 5 -12.48 -2.74 -3.21
C VAL A 5 -12.99 -1.30 -3.34
N ILE A 6 -14.08 -1.09 -4.09
CA ILE A 6 -14.72 0.22 -4.23
C ILE A 6 -15.20 0.73 -2.86
N VAL A 7 -15.92 -0.10 -2.10
CA VAL A 7 -16.42 0.27 -0.76
C VAL A 7 -15.25 0.56 0.18
N PHE A 8 -14.16 -0.22 0.12
CA PHE A 8 -12.95 0.06 0.88
C PHE A 8 -12.38 1.46 0.58
N PHE A 9 -12.20 1.80 -0.71
CA PHE A 9 -11.72 3.14 -1.08
C PHE A 9 -12.70 4.24 -0.71
N VAL A 10 -14.01 4.03 -0.84
CA VAL A 10 -15.03 5.00 -0.41
C VAL A 10 -14.92 5.26 1.09
N ILE A 11 -14.78 4.23 1.92
CA ILE A 11 -14.64 4.37 3.37
C ILE A 11 -13.33 5.09 3.71
N VAL A 12 -12.22 4.73 3.08
CA VAL A 12 -10.92 5.39 3.30
C VAL A 12 -10.98 6.86 2.90
N ILE A 13 -11.55 7.18 1.74
CA ILE A 13 -11.70 8.57 1.27
C ILE A 13 -12.58 9.37 2.24
N LEU A 14 -13.73 8.84 2.65
CA LEU A 14 -14.61 9.48 3.63
C LEU A 14 -13.89 9.71 4.96
N ALA A 15 -13.12 8.72 5.44
CA ALA A 15 -12.33 8.86 6.67
C ALA A 15 -11.25 9.94 6.54
N THR A 16 -10.58 10.06 5.39
CA THR A 16 -9.57 11.13 5.16
C THR A 16 -10.19 12.52 5.01
N CYS A 17 -11.44 12.61 4.55
CA CYS A 17 -12.14 13.89 4.41
C CYS A 17 -12.80 14.35 5.71
N LEU A 18 -12.95 13.48 6.71
CA LEU A 18 -13.59 13.84 7.98
C LEU A 18 -12.64 14.68 8.84
N ASP A 19 -13.08 15.87 9.23
CA ASP A 19 -12.40 16.65 10.26
C ASP A 19 -12.82 16.15 11.65
N PHE A 20 -11.85 15.75 12.47
CA PHE A 20 -12.12 15.21 13.80
C PHE A 20 -12.52 16.27 14.84
N ALA A 21 -12.28 17.56 14.57
CA ALA A 21 -12.64 18.63 15.49
C ALA A 21 -14.15 18.90 15.45
N ASP A 22 -14.71 19.03 14.25
CA ASP A 22 -16.10 19.48 14.04
C ASP A 22 -16.98 18.43 13.31
N PHE A 23 -16.44 17.25 13.01
CA PHE A 23 -17.11 16.20 12.21
C PHE A 23 -17.60 16.67 10.84
N SER A 24 -16.98 17.72 10.30
CA SER A 24 -17.29 18.25 8.96
C SER A 24 -16.55 17.46 7.88
N ILE A 25 -17.08 17.45 6.65
CA ILE A 25 -16.41 16.84 5.50
C ILE A 25 -15.63 17.92 4.76
N ASN A 26 -14.30 17.87 4.85
CA ASN A 26 -13.38 18.72 4.12
C ASN A 26 -12.63 17.89 3.06
N ALA A 27 -13.02 18.06 1.80
CA ALA A 27 -12.39 17.38 0.67
C ALA A 27 -10.91 17.78 0.46
N GLY A 28 -10.47 18.94 0.97
CA GLY A 28 -9.09 19.40 0.87
C GLY A 28 -8.11 18.52 1.66
N ASN A 29 -8.58 17.82 2.70
CA ASN A 29 -7.74 17.00 3.56
C ASN A 29 -7.10 15.82 2.81
N ILE A 30 -7.70 15.38 1.71
CA ILE A 30 -7.18 14.26 0.90
C ILE A 30 -5.78 14.56 0.32
N LEU A 31 -5.47 15.84 0.07
CA LEU A 31 -4.19 16.25 -0.49
C LEU A 31 -3.04 16.03 0.50
N HIS A 32 -3.31 16.03 1.81
CA HIS A 32 -2.30 15.73 2.84
C HIS A 32 -1.87 14.27 2.82
N PHE A 33 -2.71 13.38 2.28
CA PHE A 33 -2.42 11.96 2.12
C PHE A 33 -1.81 11.64 0.76
N TRP A 34 -1.54 12.63 -0.10
CA TRP A 34 -0.86 12.42 -1.37
C TRP A 34 0.63 12.72 -1.23
N ASP A 35 1.43 11.68 -0.94
CA ASP A 35 2.88 11.78 -0.79
C ASP A 35 3.59 10.87 -1.80
N THR A 36 4.16 11.48 -2.84
CA THR A 36 4.83 10.75 -3.92
C THR A 36 6.11 10.03 -3.44
N PRO A 37 7.02 10.66 -2.65
CA PRO A 37 8.13 9.95 -2.02
C PRO A 37 7.71 8.70 -1.24
N SER A 38 6.69 8.80 -0.39
CA SER A 38 6.17 7.68 0.39
C SER A 38 5.64 6.55 -0.50
N LEU A 39 4.92 6.86 -1.59
CA LEU A 39 4.45 5.85 -2.55
C LEU A 39 5.63 5.11 -3.19
N ILE A 40 6.68 5.83 -3.59
CA ILE A 40 7.87 5.22 -4.21
C ILE A 40 8.58 4.31 -3.21
N ILE A 41 8.72 4.73 -1.95
CA ILE A 41 9.37 3.93 -0.89
C ILE A 41 8.64 2.61 -0.66
N VAL A 42 7.30 2.60 -0.67
CA VAL A 42 6.53 1.38 -0.45
C VAL A 42 6.43 0.52 -1.71
N LEU A 43 5.96 1.09 -2.82
CA LEU A 43 5.63 0.32 -4.02
C LEU A 43 6.86 -0.05 -4.84
N GLY A 44 7.85 0.84 -4.95
CA GLY A 44 9.02 0.62 -5.79
C GLY A 44 9.76 -0.68 -5.43
N PRO A 45 10.27 -0.82 -4.20
CA PRO A 45 10.93 -2.04 -3.76
C PRO A 45 9.99 -3.25 -3.73
N THR A 46 8.71 -3.07 -3.37
CA THR A 46 7.73 -4.17 -3.38
C THR A 46 7.58 -4.78 -4.79
N ILE A 47 7.49 -3.94 -5.83
CA ILE A 47 7.37 -4.40 -7.22
C ILE A 47 8.69 -5.04 -7.68
N VAL A 48 9.83 -4.39 -7.41
CA VAL A 48 11.16 -4.92 -7.80
C VAL A 48 11.42 -6.28 -7.16
N PHE A 49 11.14 -6.43 -5.87
CA PHE A 49 11.30 -7.72 -5.19
C PHE A 49 10.29 -8.78 -5.65
N ALA A 50 9.06 -8.39 -5.99
CA ALA A 50 8.09 -9.31 -6.56
C ALA A 50 8.57 -9.86 -7.91
N ILE A 51 9.01 -8.99 -8.83
CA ILE A 51 9.53 -9.41 -10.14
C ILE A 51 10.80 -10.23 -9.97
N GLY A 52 11.69 -9.83 -9.07
CA GLY A 52 12.94 -10.56 -8.79
C GLY A 52 12.72 -11.96 -8.20
N ALA A 53 11.65 -12.15 -7.43
CA ALA A 53 11.34 -13.43 -6.79
C ALA A 53 10.41 -14.35 -7.62
N TYR A 54 9.52 -13.78 -8.44
CA TYR A 54 8.44 -14.53 -9.12
C TYR A 54 8.41 -14.37 -10.65
N SER A 55 9.30 -13.59 -11.26
CA SER A 55 9.30 -13.22 -12.69
C SER A 55 8.26 -12.15 -13.09
N TRP A 56 8.50 -11.54 -14.26
CA TRP A 56 7.61 -10.51 -14.83
C TRP A 56 6.24 -11.07 -15.22
N ASP A 57 6.19 -12.29 -15.76
CA ASP A 57 4.93 -12.91 -16.19
C ASP A 57 3.98 -13.13 -15.01
N THR A 58 4.50 -13.73 -13.93
CA THR A 58 3.73 -13.93 -12.68
C THR A 58 3.32 -12.61 -12.04
N TYR A 59 4.16 -11.58 -12.07
CA TYR A 59 3.78 -10.25 -11.57
C TYR A 59 2.59 -9.64 -12.35
N VAL A 60 2.61 -9.73 -13.68
CA VAL A 60 1.50 -9.25 -14.52
C VAL A 60 0.23 -10.08 -14.29
N LYS A 61 0.36 -11.40 -14.14
CA LYS A 61 -0.74 -12.29 -13.75
C LYS A 61 -1.31 -11.93 -12.38
N THR A 62 -0.44 -11.62 -11.40
CA THR A 62 -0.85 -11.13 -10.08
C THR A 62 -1.68 -9.85 -10.15
N CYS A 63 -1.42 -8.97 -11.10
CA CYS A 63 -2.20 -7.74 -11.28
C CYS A 63 -3.52 -7.95 -12.04
N SER A 64 -3.67 -9.05 -12.78
CA SER A 64 -4.81 -9.27 -13.69
C SER A 64 -5.76 -10.38 -13.24
N ILE A 65 -5.23 -11.53 -12.80
CA ILE A 65 -6.00 -12.72 -12.40
C ILE A 65 -6.97 -12.44 -11.25
N PRO A 66 -6.58 -11.74 -10.16
CA PRO A 66 -7.53 -11.39 -9.13
C PRO A 66 -8.72 -10.62 -9.70
N TYR A 67 -8.50 -9.72 -10.67
CA TYR A 67 -9.53 -8.87 -11.25
C TYR A 67 -10.33 -9.50 -12.41
N GLY A 68 -9.87 -10.63 -12.95
CA GLY A 68 -10.55 -11.42 -13.97
C GLY A 68 -11.35 -12.60 -13.42
N ASN A 69 -11.31 -13.70 -14.16
CA ASN A 69 -11.99 -14.97 -13.87
C ASN A 69 -10.96 -16.03 -13.44
N PRO A 70 -10.56 -16.06 -12.16
CA PRO A 70 -9.55 -17.00 -11.66
C PRO A 70 -9.96 -18.47 -11.78
N GLU A 71 -11.26 -18.78 -11.85
CA GLU A 71 -11.75 -20.16 -12.07
C GLU A 71 -11.28 -20.82 -13.37
N ASN A 72 -10.86 -20.04 -14.36
CA ASN A 72 -10.44 -20.54 -15.67
C ASN A 72 -8.91 -20.71 -15.80
N CYS A 73 -8.16 -20.41 -14.74
CA CYS A 73 -6.70 -20.49 -14.73
C CYS A 73 -6.23 -21.85 -14.21
N GLU A 74 -5.02 -22.25 -14.58
CA GLU A 74 -4.44 -23.49 -14.06
C GLU A 74 -4.12 -23.37 -12.56
N GLN A 75 -4.29 -24.48 -11.84
CA GLN A 75 -4.05 -24.57 -10.40
C GLN A 75 -2.62 -24.17 -10.00
N SER A 76 -1.63 -24.58 -10.80
CA SER A 76 -0.23 -24.19 -10.64
C SER A 76 -0.04 -22.67 -10.68
N GLU A 77 -0.68 -22.00 -11.63
CA GLU A 77 -0.62 -20.54 -11.79
C GLU A 77 -1.29 -19.81 -10.62
N LEU A 78 -2.44 -20.30 -10.16
CA LEU A 78 -3.17 -19.72 -9.02
C LEU A 78 -2.34 -19.80 -7.74
N VAL A 79 -1.68 -20.93 -7.49
CA VAL A 79 -0.76 -21.10 -6.34
C VAL A 79 0.41 -20.13 -6.41
N GLU A 80 0.99 -19.93 -7.59
CA GLU A 80 2.11 -19.01 -7.76
C GLU A 80 1.70 -17.55 -7.57
N VAL A 81 0.57 -17.14 -8.16
CA VAL A 81 -0.01 -15.81 -7.98
C VAL A 81 -0.38 -15.53 -6.54
N ASN A 82 -0.98 -16.49 -5.83
CA ASN A 82 -1.31 -16.34 -4.41
C ASN A 82 -0.04 -16.13 -3.57
N LYS A 83 1.03 -16.89 -3.82
CA LYS A 83 2.32 -16.69 -3.15
C LYS A 83 2.90 -15.31 -3.45
N CYS A 84 2.85 -14.86 -4.70
CA CYS A 84 3.31 -13.54 -5.11
C CYS A 84 2.52 -12.42 -4.40
N LEU A 85 1.19 -12.50 -4.36
CA LEU A 85 0.32 -11.55 -3.65
C LEU A 85 0.63 -11.46 -2.15
N ASN A 86 0.78 -12.60 -1.48
CA ASN A 86 1.12 -12.64 -0.07
C ASN A 86 2.51 -12.05 0.19
N SER A 87 3.48 -12.34 -0.69
CA SER A 87 4.82 -11.76 -0.63
C SER A 87 4.78 -10.23 -0.77
N MET A 88 4.08 -9.72 -1.79
CA MET A 88 3.89 -8.27 -2.01
C MET A 88 3.20 -7.57 -0.83
N GLY A 89 2.16 -8.20 -0.26
CA GLY A 89 1.47 -7.70 0.93
C GLY A 89 2.38 -7.59 2.15
N ASN A 90 3.20 -8.60 2.40
CA ASN A 90 4.16 -8.56 3.50
C ASN A 90 5.28 -7.55 3.25
N MET A 91 5.80 -7.50 2.03
CA MET A 91 6.85 -6.56 1.65
C MET A 91 6.39 -5.10 1.76
N SER A 92 5.12 -4.80 1.45
CA SER A 92 4.55 -3.46 1.60
C SER A 92 4.61 -2.96 3.04
N VAL A 93 4.31 -3.82 4.02
CA VAL A 93 4.43 -3.45 5.44
C VAL A 93 5.88 -3.31 5.87
N VAL A 94 6.76 -4.22 5.43
CA VAL A 94 8.19 -4.12 5.72
C VAL A 94 8.76 -2.79 5.19
N MET A 95 8.42 -2.42 3.95
CA MET A 95 8.83 -1.14 3.38
C MET A 95 8.17 0.06 4.06
N GLY A 96 6.91 -0.07 4.51
CA GLY A 96 6.25 0.95 5.33
C GLY A 96 7.04 1.25 6.60
N ILE A 97 7.46 0.20 7.33
CA ILE A 97 8.28 0.33 8.55
C ILE A 97 9.65 0.94 8.22
N ILE A 98 10.33 0.45 7.18
CA ILE A 98 11.63 0.99 6.74
C ILE A 98 11.49 2.48 6.39
N GLY A 99 10.44 2.86 5.66
CA GLY A 99 10.18 4.24 5.27
C GLY A 99 9.91 5.17 6.45
N THR A 100 9.21 4.68 7.49
CA THR A 100 9.05 5.42 8.74
C THR A 100 10.40 5.68 9.41
N PHE A 101 11.30 4.69 9.43
CA PHE A 101 12.65 4.90 9.97
C PHE A 101 13.47 5.89 9.12
N ILE A 102 13.33 5.88 7.79
CA ILE A 102 13.96 6.89 6.93
C ILE A 102 13.48 8.30 7.32
N GLY A 103 12.18 8.50 7.48
CA GLY A 103 11.62 9.78 7.91
C GLY A 103 12.16 10.23 9.28
N PHE A 104 12.25 9.32 10.26
CA PHE A 104 12.84 9.64 11.56
C PHE A 104 14.34 9.96 11.47
N ILE A 105 15.12 9.26 10.65
CA ILE A 105 16.54 9.58 10.46
C ILE A 105 16.72 11.00 9.93
N LEU A 106 15.89 11.42 8.97
CA LEU A 106 15.93 12.78 8.41
C LEU A 106 15.55 13.86 9.43
N ILE A 107 14.60 13.57 10.32
CA ILE A 107 14.27 14.45 11.46
C ILE A 107 15.48 14.57 12.40
N LEU A 108 16.09 13.44 12.75
CA LEU A 108 17.24 13.40 13.66
C LEU A 108 18.45 14.17 13.12
N GLN A 109 18.67 14.17 11.80
CA GLN A 109 19.75 14.94 11.16
C GLN A 109 19.57 16.46 11.28
N ASN A 110 18.33 16.94 11.44
CA ASN A 110 18.01 18.37 11.48
C ASN A 110 17.53 18.84 12.88
N LEU A 111 17.92 18.13 13.95
CA LEU A 111 17.52 18.41 15.33
C LEU A 111 17.84 19.83 15.84
N GLN A 112 18.77 20.55 15.22
CA GLN A 112 19.07 21.93 15.63
C GLN A 112 18.12 22.97 15.02
N ASN A 113 17.36 22.62 13.99
CA ASN A 113 16.45 23.51 13.23
C ASN A 113 14.99 23.02 13.25
N ILE A 114 14.56 22.36 14.32
CA ILE A 114 13.26 21.64 14.42
C ILE A 114 12.04 22.54 14.19
N GLY A 115 12.11 23.83 14.52
CA GLY A 115 10.94 24.70 14.61
C GLY A 115 10.12 24.86 13.32
N GLU A 116 10.77 24.90 12.15
CA GLU A 116 10.09 25.23 10.88
C GLU A 116 10.00 24.06 9.90
N ASN A 117 10.84 23.03 10.03
CA ASN A 117 10.96 21.94 9.04
C ASN A 117 10.58 20.54 9.58
N LEU A 118 10.04 20.42 10.80
CA LEU A 118 9.66 19.13 11.37
C LEU A 118 8.43 18.50 10.68
N GLY A 119 7.45 19.32 10.32
CA GLY A 119 6.16 18.87 9.78
C GLY A 119 6.27 17.97 8.53
N PRO A 120 7.00 18.40 7.47
CA PRO A 120 7.12 17.61 6.25
C PRO A 120 7.77 16.23 6.46
N ALA A 121 8.86 16.15 7.23
CA ALA A 121 9.55 14.88 7.46
C ALA A 121 8.72 13.90 8.32
N LEU A 122 7.95 14.43 9.28
CA LEU A 122 7.01 13.64 10.06
C LEU A 122 5.84 13.15 9.21
N ALA A 123 5.31 13.98 8.33
CA ALA A 123 4.24 13.61 7.40
C ALA A 123 4.67 12.43 6.51
N VAL A 124 5.88 12.49 5.91
CA VAL A 124 6.44 11.37 5.13
C VAL A 124 6.51 10.10 5.98
N ALA A 125 7.02 10.17 7.21
CA ALA A 125 7.15 8.99 8.08
C ALA A 125 5.81 8.30 8.37
N VAL A 126 4.77 9.09 8.66
CA VAL A 126 3.41 8.60 8.99
C VAL A 126 2.67 8.11 7.75
N VAL A 127 2.71 8.86 6.65
CA VAL A 127 2.04 8.48 5.39
C VAL A 127 2.67 7.22 4.80
N THR A 128 3.99 7.05 4.91
CA THR A 128 4.67 5.83 4.44
C THR A 128 4.20 4.58 5.22
N PHE A 129 4.03 4.71 6.54
CA PHE A 129 3.48 3.63 7.37
C PHE A 129 2.05 3.29 6.95
N PHE A 130 1.21 4.32 6.80
CA PHE A 130 -0.16 4.18 6.36
C PHE A 130 -0.25 3.45 5.01
N TYR A 131 0.55 3.84 4.01
CA TYR A 131 0.59 3.17 2.72
C TYR A 131 1.01 1.72 2.80
N GLY A 132 1.96 1.37 3.67
CA GLY A 132 2.38 -0.03 3.86
C GLY A 132 1.22 -0.94 4.25
N PHE A 133 0.38 -0.51 5.19
CA PHE A 133 -0.82 -1.25 5.59
C PHE A 133 -1.94 -1.17 4.56
N LEU A 134 -2.12 -0.02 3.92
CA LEU A 134 -3.11 0.17 2.86
C LEU A 134 -2.88 -0.85 1.73
N PHE A 135 -1.65 -0.96 1.24
CA PHE A 135 -1.31 -1.91 0.17
C PHE A 135 -1.35 -3.35 0.66
N LYS A 136 -0.94 -3.65 1.90
CA LYS A 136 -1.12 -5.00 2.46
C LYS A 136 -2.59 -5.42 2.49
N ALA A 137 -3.50 -4.53 2.88
CA ALA A 137 -4.93 -4.83 2.87
C ALA A 137 -5.43 -5.15 1.45
N LEU A 138 -4.99 -4.39 0.44
CA LEU A 138 -5.35 -4.63 -0.97
C LEU A 138 -4.80 -5.96 -1.49
N PHE A 139 -3.52 -6.27 -1.24
CA PHE A 139 -2.91 -7.53 -1.67
C PHE A 139 -3.51 -8.73 -0.93
N MET A 140 -3.80 -8.60 0.36
CA MET A 140 -4.46 -9.66 1.14
C MET A 140 -5.88 -9.94 0.62
N PHE A 141 -6.65 -8.91 0.29
CA PHE A 141 -7.96 -9.08 -0.31
C PHE A 141 -7.90 -9.82 -1.66
N ALA A 142 -6.94 -9.45 -2.52
CA ALA A 142 -6.72 -10.11 -3.79
C ALA A 142 -6.28 -11.59 -3.60
N SER A 143 -5.37 -11.84 -2.66
CA SER A 143 -4.89 -13.17 -2.27
C SER A 143 -6.05 -14.08 -1.82
N SER A 144 -6.87 -13.62 -0.88
CA SER A 144 -8.04 -14.37 -0.40
C SER A 144 -9.09 -14.65 -1.48
N LYS A 145 -9.08 -13.92 -2.61
CA LYS A 145 -9.94 -14.28 -3.74
C LYS A 145 -9.34 -15.43 -4.53
N VAL A 146 -8.06 -15.34 -4.89
CA VAL A 146 -7.36 -16.38 -5.66
C VAL A 146 -7.34 -17.70 -4.90
N GLU A 147 -7.13 -17.65 -3.59
CA GLU A 147 -7.11 -18.79 -2.70
C GLU A 147 -8.40 -19.62 -2.70
N LYS A 148 -9.55 -19.04 -3.04
CA LYS A 148 -10.82 -19.78 -3.14
C LYS A 148 -10.88 -20.79 -4.29
N TYR A 149 -9.99 -20.62 -5.26
CA TYR A 149 -9.95 -21.42 -6.49
C TYR A 149 -8.74 -22.35 -6.53
N ILE A 150 -7.95 -22.37 -5.44
CA ILE A 150 -6.85 -23.30 -5.23
C ILE A 150 -7.38 -24.55 -4.53
#